data_AF-A0A5C6YRM5-F1
#
_entry.id   AF-A0A5C6YRM5-F1
#
_cell.length_a   1.000
_cell.length_b   1.000
_cell.length_c   1.000
_cell.angle_alpha   90.00
_cell.angle_beta   90.00
_cell.angle_gamma   90.00
#
_symmetry.space_group_name_H-M   'P 1'
#
loop_
_entity.id
_entity.type
_entity.pdbx_description
1 polymer ?
#
loop_
_entity_poly.entity_id
_entity_poly.type
_entity_poly.pdbx_seq_one_letter_code
_entity_poly.pdbx_strand_id
1 'polypeptide(L)'
;MKTPSEIFKNNSKLLENDSVKELVWEYEKVCDALIDLQQFSEMGKEKYLRILLGEIRQSISMELNRDLEAERFGESERVNFKNAVENLRKYIDDYCRDHQIYL
;
A
#
# COMPACT_ATOMS: atom_id res chain seq x y z
N MET A 1 -16.46 -10.64 7.21
CA MET A 1 -16.84 -10.52 8.63
C MET A 1 -17.89 -11.57 8.97
N LYS A 2 -18.05 -11.95 10.24
CA LYS A 2 -19.14 -12.84 10.66
C LYS A 2 -20.43 -12.05 10.81
N THR A 3 -21.56 -12.61 10.40
CA THR A 3 -22.87 -12.00 10.62
C THR A 3 -23.30 -12.10 12.08
N PRO A 4 -24.18 -11.22 12.58
CA PRO A 4 -24.78 -11.35 13.90
C PRO A 4 -25.36 -12.75 14.16
N SER A 5 -26.03 -13.33 13.16
CA SER A 5 -26.56 -14.70 13.21
C SER A 5 -25.48 -15.77 13.43
N GLU A 6 -24.29 -15.59 12.87
CA GLU A 6 -23.14 -16.48 13.08
C GLU A 6 -22.49 -16.25 14.45
N ILE A 7 -22.45 -15.01 14.94
CA ILE A 7 -21.91 -14.64 16.25
C ILE A 7 -22.76 -15.26 17.37
N PHE A 8 -24.09 -15.17 17.24
CA PHE A 8 -25.05 -15.66 18.23
C PHE A 8 -25.58 -17.07 17.94
N LYS A 9 -24.94 -17.84 17.06
CA LYS A 9 -25.40 -19.17 16.63
C LYS A 9 -25.75 -20.13 17.78
N ASN A 10 -24.98 -20.09 18.86
CA ASN A 10 -25.18 -20.96 20.03
C ASN A 10 -26.13 -20.35 21.08
N ASN A 11 -26.49 -19.07 20.96
CA ASN A 11 -27.26 -18.31 21.95
C ASN A 11 -28.22 -17.33 21.25
N SER A 12 -29.03 -17.82 20.30
CA SER A 12 -29.92 -16.98 19.48
C SER A 12 -30.92 -16.16 20.29
N LYS A 13 -31.30 -16.64 21.48
CA LYS A 13 -32.19 -15.94 22.41
C LYS A 13 -31.67 -14.57 22.85
N LEU A 14 -30.35 -14.36 22.83
CA LEU A 14 -29.76 -13.06 23.18
C LEU A 14 -30.14 -11.97 22.18
N LEU A 15 -30.43 -12.33 20.93
CA LEU A 15 -30.85 -11.37 19.90
C LEU A 15 -32.22 -10.74 20.21
N GLU A 16 -33.01 -11.33 21.12
CA GLU A 16 -34.29 -10.74 21.54
C GLU A 16 -34.11 -9.62 22.58
N ASN A 17 -32.96 -9.55 23.24
CA ASN A 17 -32.67 -8.53 24.24
C ASN A 17 -32.45 -7.17 23.57
N ASP A 18 -33.11 -6.12 24.08
CA ASP A 18 -33.07 -4.78 23.48
C ASP A 18 -31.65 -4.19 23.41
N SER A 19 -30.81 -4.40 24.42
CA SER A 19 -29.41 -3.94 24.40
C SER A 19 -28.57 -4.67 23.36
N VAL A 20 -28.88 -5.95 23.11
CA VAL A 20 -28.21 -6.72 22.06
C VAL A 20 -28.69 -6.29 20.68
N LYS A 21 -29.97 -5.94 20.51
CA LYS A 21 -30.51 -5.38 19.26
C LYS A 21 -29.82 -4.05 18.90
N GLU A 22 -29.65 -3.16 19.88
CA GLU A 22 -28.93 -1.90 19.69
C GLU A 22 -27.46 -2.14 19.30
N LEU A 23 -26.78 -3.07 19.99
CA LEU A 23 -25.40 -3.43 19.67
C LEU A 23 -25.26 -4.02 18.26
N VAL A 24 -26.19 -4.88 17.84
CA VAL A 24 -26.20 -5.47 16.50
C VAL A 24 -26.39 -4.39 15.44
N TRP A 25 -27.27 -3.42 15.68
CA TRP A 25 -27.49 -2.32 14.74
C TRP A 25 -26.25 -1.43 14.57
N GLU A 26 -25.58 -1.07 15.66
CA GLU A 26 -24.32 -0.33 15.60
C GLU A 26 -23.20 -1.16 14.93
N TYR A 27 -23.14 -2.47 15.22
CA TYR A 27 -22.20 -3.37 14.56
C TYR A 27 -22.42 -3.39 13.03
N GLU A 28 -23.65 -3.57 12.56
CA GLU A 28 -23.98 -3.63 11.14
C GLU A 28 -23.62 -2.34 10.41
N LYS A 29 -23.90 -1.16 11.00
CA LYS A 29 -23.45 0.13 10.44
C LYS A 29 -21.93 0.21 10.25
N VAL A 30 -21.18 -0.27 11.24
CA VAL A 30 -19.70 -0.29 11.16
C VAL A 30 -19.25 -1.29 10.10
N CYS A 31 -19.93 -2.42 9.94
CA CYS A 31 -19.65 -3.38 8.86
C CYS A 31 -19.82 -2.72 7.48
N ASP A 32 -20.95 -2.03 7.27
CA ASP A 32 -21.26 -1.38 6.01
C ASP A 32 -20.22 -0.31 5.67
N ALA A 33 -19.89 0.56 6.65
CA ALA A 33 -18.84 1.57 6.48
C ALA A 33 -17.46 0.94 6.19
N LEU A 34 -17.16 -0.22 6.78
CA LEU A 34 -15.92 -0.95 6.49
C LEU A 34 -15.92 -1.50 5.06
N ILE A 35 -17.03 -2.04 4.58
CA ILE A 35 -17.16 -2.56 3.21
C ILE A 35 -16.97 -1.43 2.19
N ASP A 36 -17.60 -0.28 2.42
CA ASP A 36 -17.43 0.89 1.57
C ASP A 36 -15.95 1.32 1.53
N LEU A 37 -15.31 1.41 2.70
CA LEU A 37 -13.90 1.77 2.80
C LEU A 37 -12.99 0.75 2.10
N GLN A 38 -13.29 -0.54 2.22
CA GLN A 38 -12.58 -1.60 1.51
C GLN A 38 -12.73 -1.45 0.00
N GLN A 39 -13.94 -1.22 -0.52
CA GLN A 39 -14.18 -0.99 -1.95
C GLN A 39 -13.45 0.25 -2.47
N PHE A 40 -13.47 1.35 -1.73
CA PHE A 40 -12.69 2.54 -2.08
C PHE A 40 -11.19 2.26 -2.11
N SER A 41 -10.68 1.48 -1.14
CA SER A 41 -9.27 1.12 -1.09
C SER A 41 -8.85 0.15 -2.20
N GLU A 42 -9.71 -0.80 -2.57
CA GLU A 42 -9.46 -1.78 -3.64
C GLU A 42 -9.59 -1.17 -5.03
N MET A 43 -10.47 -0.18 -5.22
CA MET A 43 -10.54 0.64 -6.43
C MET A 43 -9.41 1.68 -6.51
N GLY A 44 -8.69 1.90 -5.42
CA GLY A 44 -7.57 2.83 -5.34
C GLY A 44 -6.38 2.35 -6.16
N LYS A 45 -5.91 3.18 -7.10
CA LYS A 45 -4.64 2.95 -7.82
C LYS A 45 -3.41 3.05 -6.90
N GLU A 46 -3.60 3.34 -5.61
CA GLU A 46 -2.54 3.50 -4.62
C GLU A 46 -1.65 2.26 -4.50
N LYS A 47 -2.25 1.05 -4.46
CA LYS A 47 -1.48 -0.20 -4.40
C LYS A 47 -0.52 -0.31 -5.59
N TYR A 48 -1.01 -0.06 -6.80
CA TYR A 48 -0.20 -0.13 -8.02
C TYR A 48 0.84 0.99 -8.08
N LEU A 49 0.51 2.19 -7.61
CA LEU A 49 1.45 3.29 -7.49
C LEU A 49 2.61 2.94 -6.56
N ARG A 50 2.33 2.33 -5.39
CA ARG A 50 3.37 1.88 -4.45
C ARG A 50 4.29 0.85 -5.06
N ILE A 51 3.74 -0.13 -5.80
CA ILE A 51 4.52 -1.13 -6.54
C ILE A 51 5.44 -0.44 -7.54
N LEU A 52 4.89 0.43 -8.39
CA LEU A 52 5.65 1.14 -9.42
C LEU A 52 6.80 1.97 -8.82
N LEU A 53 6.53 2.73 -7.76
CA LEU A 53 7.56 3.54 -7.12
C LEU A 53 8.67 2.67 -6.48
N GLY A 54 8.31 1.52 -5.91
CA GLY A 54 9.27 0.53 -5.41
C GLY A 54 10.18 -0.02 -6.51
N GLU A 55 9.61 -0.42 -7.65
CA GLU A 55 10.35 -0.91 -8.82
C GLU A 55 11.30 0.14 -9.39
N ILE A 56 10.88 1.41 -9.42
CA ILE A 56 11.72 2.53 -9.83
C ILE A 56 12.92 2.68 -8.87
N ARG A 57 12.69 2.69 -7.54
CA ARG A 57 13.78 2.80 -6.55
C ARG A 57 14.78 1.64 -6.65
N GLN A 58 14.28 0.42 -6.87
CA GLN A 58 15.14 -0.74 -7.09
C GLN A 58 15.98 -0.58 -8.36
N SER A 59 15.37 -0.16 -9.46
CA SER A 59 16.04 0.03 -10.75
C SER A 59 17.12 1.11 -10.68
N ILE A 60 16.85 2.23 -10.01
CA ILE A 60 17.83 3.29 -9.71
C ILE A 60 19.02 2.71 -8.95
N SER A 61 18.76 1.94 -7.89
CA SER A 61 19.83 1.37 -7.07
C SER A 61 20.68 0.37 -7.85
N MET A 62 20.06 -0.44 -8.71
CA MET A 62 20.75 -1.37 -9.59
C MET A 62 21.66 -0.64 -10.58
N GLU A 63 21.17 0.44 -11.20
CA GLU A 63 21.95 1.17 -12.19
C GLU A 63 23.14 1.90 -11.57
N LEU A 64 22.96 2.56 -10.42
CA LEU A 64 24.07 3.18 -9.70
C LEU A 64 25.12 2.14 -9.25
N ASN A 65 24.70 0.94 -8.83
CA ASN A 65 25.64 -0.14 -8.54
C ASN A 65 26.37 -0.65 -9.78
N ARG A 66 25.71 -0.73 -10.94
CA ARG A 66 26.36 -1.11 -12.20
C ARG A 66 27.41 -0.09 -12.62
N ASP A 67 27.15 1.19 -12.41
CA ASP A 67 28.14 2.25 -12.67
C ASP A 67 29.35 2.10 -11.75
N LEU A 68 29.12 1.86 -10.44
CA LEU A 68 30.21 1.61 -9.48
C LEU A 68 31.05 0.38 -9.82
N GLU A 69 30.40 -0.72 -10.20
CA GLU A 69 31.12 -1.95 -10.57
C GLU A 69 31.86 -1.77 -11.91
N ALA A 70 31.29 -1.06 -12.87
CA ALA A 70 31.97 -0.75 -14.14
C ALA A 70 33.22 0.11 -13.92
N GLU A 71 33.15 1.13 -13.06
CA GLU A 71 34.31 1.93 -12.62
C GLU A 71 35.37 1.03 -11.95
N ARG A 72 34.93 0.12 -11.08
CA ARG A 72 35.80 -0.81 -10.34
C ARG A 72 36.54 -1.79 -11.25
N PHE A 73 35.90 -2.29 -12.30
CA PHE A 73 36.49 -3.26 -13.23
C PHE A 73 37.14 -2.63 -14.46
N GLY A 74 37.10 -1.30 -14.59
CA GLY A 74 37.68 -0.59 -15.74
C GLY A 74 36.98 -0.92 -17.05
N GLU A 75 35.67 -1.14 -17.01
CA GLU A 75 34.89 -1.40 -18.24
C GLU A 75 34.97 -0.20 -19.20
N SER A 76 35.01 -0.48 -20.51
CA SER A 76 35.12 0.54 -21.58
C SER A 76 33.87 1.43 -21.68
N GLU A 77 33.95 2.49 -22.51
CA GLU A 77 32.91 3.54 -22.66
C GLU A 77 31.46 3.05 -22.52
N ARG A 78 30.82 3.51 -21.45
CA ARG A 78 29.38 3.38 -21.22
C ARG A 78 28.71 4.75 -21.34
N VAL A 79 27.44 4.73 -21.71
CA VAL A 79 26.62 5.95 -21.65
C VAL A 79 26.45 6.34 -20.18
N ASN A 80 26.91 7.53 -19.81
CA ASN A 80 26.84 8.01 -18.43
C ASN A 80 25.43 8.53 -18.12
N PHE A 81 24.65 7.72 -17.41
CA PHE A 81 23.32 8.10 -16.92
C PHE A 81 23.31 8.56 -15.46
N LYS A 82 24.47 8.59 -14.78
CA LYS A 82 24.57 8.83 -13.33
C LYS A 82 23.77 10.04 -12.86
N ASN A 83 23.99 11.19 -13.48
CA ASN A 83 23.27 12.43 -13.13
C ASN A 83 21.76 12.30 -13.37
N ALA A 84 21.33 11.66 -14.45
CA ALA A 84 19.91 11.46 -14.73
C ALA A 84 19.25 10.52 -13.71
N VAL A 85 19.94 9.44 -13.33
CA VAL A 85 19.49 8.46 -12.34
C VAL A 85 19.43 9.08 -10.93
N GLU A 86 20.43 9.88 -10.55
CA GLU A 86 20.45 10.62 -9.28
C GLU A 86 19.32 11.66 -9.21
N ASN A 87 19.06 12.38 -10.31
CA ASN A 87 17.92 13.31 -10.39
C ASN A 87 16.58 12.58 -10.26
N LEU A 88 16.42 11.43 -10.91
CA LEU A 88 15.22 10.61 -10.77
C LEU A 88 15.05 10.11 -9.33
N ARG A 89 16.13 9.66 -8.68
CA ARG A 89 16.11 9.26 -7.27
C ARG A 89 15.58 10.37 -6.38
N LYS A 90 16.14 11.57 -6.53
CA LYS A 90 15.70 12.74 -5.77
C LYS A 90 14.23 13.04 -6.00
N TYR A 91 13.79 13.04 -7.26
CA TYR A 91 12.39 13.26 -7.61
C TYR A 91 11.46 12.25 -6.95
N ILE A 92 11.80 10.95 -6.99
CA ILE A 92 10.98 9.89 -6.38
C ILE A 92 10.94 10.03 -4.85
N ASP A 93 12.08 10.32 -4.22
CA ASP A 93 12.16 10.51 -2.76
C ASP A 93 11.34 11.73 -2.32
N ASP A 94 11.38 12.84 -3.06
CA ASP A 94 10.59 14.04 -2.80
C ASP A 94 9.09 13.78 -3.05
N TYR A 95 8.73 13.12 -4.15
CA TYR A 95 7.34 12.73 -4.43
C TYR A 95 6.76 11.85 -3.31
N CYS A 96 7.53 10.86 -2.84
CA CYS A 96 7.09 10.01 -1.74
C CYS A 96 6.90 10.80 -0.43
N ARG A 97 7.78 11.77 -0.15
CA ARG A 97 7.65 12.65 1.02
C ARG A 97 6.41 13.52 0.94
N ASP A 98 6.21 14.20 -0.18
CA ASP A 98 5.11 15.15 -0.38
C ASP A 98 3.74 14.48 -0.30
N HIS A 99 3.66 13.22 -0.75
CA HIS A 99 2.43 12.43 -0.74
C HIS A 99 2.34 11.43 0.44
N GLN A 100 3.24 11.49 1.41
CA GLN A 100 3.30 10.58 2.57
C GLN A 100 3.26 9.09 2.18
N ILE A 101 3.92 8.74 1.07
CA ILE A 101 4.05 7.37 0.60
C ILE A 101 5.28 6.74 1.25
N TYR A 102 5.02 5.83 2.20
CA TYR A 102 6.07 5.02 2.82
C TYR A 102 6.36 3.78 1.97
N LEU A 103 7.60 3.66 1.47
CA LEU A 103 8.12 2.58 0.61
C LEU A 103 9.34 1.91 1.23
#